data_AF-A0A7K4GML3-F1
#
_entry.id   AF-A0A7K4GML3-F1
#
_cell.length_a   1.000
_cell.length_b   1.000
_cell.length_c   1.000
_cell.angle_alpha   90.00
_cell.angle_beta   90.00
_cell.angle_gamma   90.00
#
_symmetry.space_group_name_H-M   'P 1'
#
loop_
_entity.id
_entity.type
_entity.pdbx_description
1 polymer ?
#
loop_
_entity_poly.entity_id
_entity_poly.type
_entity_poly.pdbx_seq_one_letter_code
_entity_poly.pdbx_strand_id
1 'polypeptide(L)'
;MFNYNIDTKQDISVAAYFLAEKKINFDDLCWMLAERQLYLYNNFQKADQNSIKQRAIKIYQTSPPYDVVCWLISEIDFLLKTNVFKSDQKPHFILD
;
A
#
# COMPACT_ATOMS: atom_id res chain seq x y z
N MET A 1 3.67 6.44 -11.28
CA MET A 1 3.97 7.46 -10.26
C MET A 1 3.03 8.63 -10.51
N PHE A 2 2.13 8.90 -9.58
CA PHE A 2 1.18 10.00 -9.72
C PHE A 2 1.89 11.36 -9.53
N ASN A 3 1.40 12.41 -10.18
CA ASN A 3 1.97 13.73 -10.05
C ASN A 3 1.31 14.47 -8.87
N TYR A 4 1.97 14.44 -7.72
CA TYR A 4 1.51 15.09 -6.50
C TYR A 4 2.15 16.47 -6.31
N ASN A 5 1.43 17.38 -5.64
CA ASN A 5 2.05 18.61 -5.13
C ASN A 5 3.08 18.30 -4.02
N ILE A 6 3.90 19.29 -3.67
CA ILE A 6 5.01 19.12 -2.72
C ILE A 6 4.49 18.66 -1.35
N ASP A 7 3.39 19.25 -0.87
CA ASP A 7 2.81 18.92 0.44
C ASP A 7 2.35 17.46 0.51
N THR A 8 1.70 16.95 -0.53
CA THR A 8 1.26 15.54 -0.59
C THR A 8 2.45 14.58 -0.62
N LYS A 9 3.53 14.91 -1.35
CA LYS A 9 4.75 14.08 -1.33
C LYS A 9 5.37 14.04 0.06
N GLN A 10 5.35 15.17 0.77
CA GLN A 10 5.85 15.26 2.14
C GLN A 10 5.01 14.38 3.08
N ASP A 11 3.69 14.44 3.00
CA ASP A 11 2.79 13.60 3.81
C ASP A 11 3.02 12.10 3.56
N ILE A 12 3.14 11.69 2.29
CA ILE A 12 3.46 10.30 1.93
C ILE A 12 4.82 9.90 2.48
N SER A 13 5.82 10.77 2.37
CA SER A 13 7.18 10.52 2.87
C SER A 13 7.19 10.32 4.39
N VAL A 14 6.48 11.16 5.14
CA VAL A 14 6.34 11.05 6.60
C VAL A 14 5.64 9.75 6.98
N ALA A 15 4.55 9.38 6.28
CA ALA A 15 3.86 8.12 6.51
C ALA A 15 4.76 6.90 6.22
N ALA A 16 5.52 6.94 5.12
CA ALA A 16 6.45 5.89 4.73
C ALA A 16 7.59 5.73 5.75
N TYR A 17 8.11 6.84 6.28
CA TYR A 17 9.10 6.85 7.35
C TYR A 17 8.57 6.12 8.59
N PHE A 18 7.38 6.48 9.08
CA PHE A 18 6.79 5.82 10.25
C PHE A 18 6.46 4.34 9.99
N LEU A 19 6.08 3.97 8.77
CA LEU A 19 5.90 2.57 8.41
C LEU A 19 7.23 1.80 8.44
N ALA A 20 8.30 2.41 7.95
CA ALA A 20 9.63 1.79 7.97
C ALA A 20 10.14 1.56 9.39
N GLU A 21 9.92 2.51 10.31
CA GLU A 21 10.28 2.41 11.72
C GLU A 21 9.63 1.22 12.45
N LYS A 22 8.49 0.72 11.95
CA LYS A 22 7.84 -0.49 12.51
C LYS A 22 8.63 -1.77 12.26
N LYS A 23 9.64 -1.75 11.38
CA LYS A 23 10.50 -2.91 11.04
C LYS A 23 9.70 -4.17 10.70
N ILE A 24 8.61 -3.99 9.96
CA ILE A 24 7.78 -5.09 9.44
C ILE A 24 8.68 -5.96 8.56
N ASN A 25 8.51 -7.28 8.59
CA ASN A 25 9.33 -8.12 7.74
C ASN A 25 8.99 -7.87 6.24
N PHE A 26 9.95 -8.13 5.36
CA PHE A 26 9.79 -7.76 3.95
C PHE A 26 8.67 -8.55 3.26
N ASP A 27 8.42 -9.79 3.67
CA ASP A 27 7.35 -10.63 3.13
C ASP A 27 5.96 -10.04 3.45
N ASP A 28 5.77 -9.58 4.68
CA ASP A 28 4.55 -8.92 5.14
C ASP A 28 4.37 -7.58 4.46
N LEU A 29 5.44 -6.80 4.23
CA LEU A 29 5.36 -5.59 3.41
C LEU A 29 4.96 -5.89 1.96
N CYS A 30 5.51 -6.96 1.37
CA CYS A 30 5.09 -7.40 0.03
C CYS A 30 3.61 -7.79 0.01
N TRP A 31 3.11 -8.44 1.08
CA TRP A 31 1.71 -8.76 1.25
C TRP A 31 0.83 -7.52 1.38
N MET A 32 1.19 -6.59 2.28
CA MET A 32 0.49 -5.34 2.50
C MET A 32 0.36 -4.51 1.21
N LEU A 33 1.45 -4.42 0.45
CA LEU A 33 1.45 -3.73 -0.85
C LEU A 33 0.57 -4.46 -1.87
N ALA A 34 0.65 -5.78 -1.95
CA ALA A 34 -0.17 -6.59 -2.86
C ALA A 34 -1.66 -6.40 -2.60
N GLU A 35 -2.07 -6.47 -1.35
CA GLU A 35 -3.46 -6.31 -0.93
C GLU A 35 -4.02 -4.95 -1.35
N ARG A 36 -3.28 -3.87 -1.07
CA ARG A 36 -3.62 -2.49 -1.44
C ARG A 36 -3.68 -2.27 -2.95
N GLN A 37 -2.71 -2.80 -3.69
CA GLN A 37 -2.69 -2.71 -5.15
C GLN A 37 -3.90 -3.41 -5.78
N LEU A 38 -4.23 -4.61 -5.30
CA LEU A 38 -5.38 -5.36 -5.80
C LEU A 38 -6.71 -4.70 -5.42
N TYR A 39 -6.81 -4.10 -4.23
CA TYR A 39 -7.98 -3.34 -3.82
C TYR A 39 -8.26 -2.17 -4.77
N LEU A 40 -7.23 -1.40 -5.15
CA LEU A 40 -7.36 -0.36 -6.16
C LEU A 40 -7.73 -0.92 -7.54
N TYR A 41 -7.08 -2.01 -7.96
CA TYR A 41 -7.32 -2.63 -9.27
C TYR A 41 -8.74 -3.21 -9.40
N ASN A 42 -9.29 -3.73 -8.30
CA ASN A 42 -10.61 -4.35 -8.24
C ASN A 42 -11.73 -3.34 -7.93
N ASN A 43 -11.56 -2.07 -8.28
CA ASN A 43 -12.54 -1.01 -8.02
C ASN A 43 -12.98 -0.93 -6.55
N PHE A 44 -12.02 -0.93 -5.62
CA PHE A 44 -12.25 -0.84 -4.17
C PHE A 44 -12.99 -2.07 -3.58
N GLN A 45 -12.79 -3.24 -4.19
CA GLN A 45 -13.27 -4.52 -3.66
C GLN A 45 -12.11 -5.37 -3.14
N LYS A 46 -12.35 -6.11 -2.06
CA LYS A 46 -11.34 -7.00 -1.49
C LYS A 46 -11.00 -8.12 -2.47
N ALA A 47 -9.70 -8.38 -2.63
CA ALA A 47 -9.22 -9.54 -3.36
C ALA A 47 -9.20 -10.78 -2.46
N ASP A 48 -9.25 -11.97 -3.06
CA ASP A 48 -9.06 -13.21 -2.33
C ASP A 48 -7.59 -13.41 -1.94
N GLN A 49 -7.35 -14.23 -0.91
CA GLN A 49 -6.01 -14.47 -0.37
C GLN A 49 -5.04 -15.10 -1.39
N ASN A 50 -5.51 -15.93 -2.33
CA ASN A 50 -4.63 -16.52 -3.32
C ASN A 50 -4.15 -15.46 -4.31
N SER A 51 -5.03 -14.57 -4.76
CA SER A 51 -4.66 -13.44 -5.59
C SER A 51 -3.64 -12.52 -4.91
N ILE A 52 -3.86 -12.20 -3.62
CA ILE A 52 -2.92 -11.40 -2.82
C ILE A 52 -1.57 -12.10 -2.74
N LYS A 53 -1.55 -13.39 -2.40
CA LYS A 53 -0.32 -14.19 -2.33
C LYS A 53 0.46 -14.19 -3.64
N GLN A 54 -0.23 -14.43 -4.77
CA GLN A 54 0.41 -14.43 -6.09
C GLN A 54 1.00 -13.05 -6.43
N ARG A 55 0.33 -11.97 -6.05
CA ARG A 55 0.84 -10.61 -6.25
C ARG A 55 2.02 -10.29 -5.33
N ALA A 56 1.97 -10.70 -4.06
CA ALA A 56 3.05 -10.53 -3.09
C ALA A 56 4.33 -11.23 -3.54
N ILE A 57 4.22 -12.47 -4.05
CA ILE A 57 5.35 -13.22 -4.62
C ILE A 57 5.99 -12.44 -5.78
N LYS A 58 5.18 -11.86 -6.68
CA LYS A 58 5.71 -11.05 -7.79
C LYS A 58 6.47 -9.82 -7.29
N ILE A 59 5.97 -9.14 -6.26
CA ILE A 59 6.65 -7.98 -5.66
C ILE A 59 7.98 -8.43 -5.04
N TYR A 60 7.96 -9.49 -4.23
CA TYR A 60 9.15 -10.04 -3.60
C TYR A 60 10.23 -10.41 -4.63
N GLN A 61 9.83 -11.05 -5.73
CA GLN A 61 10.74 -11.45 -6.81
C GLN A 61 11.39 -10.27 -7.53
N THR A 62 10.72 -9.12 -7.60
CA THR A 62 11.33 -7.89 -8.14
C THR A 62 12.35 -7.25 -7.18
N SER A 63 12.41 -7.74 -5.94
CA SER A 63 13.34 -7.31 -4.89
C SER A 63 13.46 -5.78 -4.74
N PRO A 64 12.34 -5.04 -4.68
CA PRO A 64 12.38 -3.59 -4.52
C PRO A 64 13.04 -3.23 -3.18
N PRO A 65 13.69 -2.06 -3.08
CA PRO A 65 14.17 -1.55 -1.82
C PRO A 65 13.04 -1.44 -0.78
N TYR A 66 13.35 -1.75 0.48
CA TYR A 66 12.38 -1.78 1.58
C TYR A 66 11.63 -0.45 1.76
N ASP A 67 12.36 0.66 1.71
CA ASP A 67 11.85 2.03 1.78
C ASP A 67 10.92 2.37 0.62
N VAL A 68 11.22 1.87 -0.59
CA VAL A 68 10.34 2.00 -1.76
C VAL A 68 9.02 1.26 -1.55
N VAL A 69 9.03 0.06 -0.94
CA VAL A 69 7.80 -0.66 -0.61
C VAL A 69 6.98 0.10 0.43
N CYS A 70 7.62 0.64 1.47
CA CYS A 70 6.96 1.48 2.48
C CYS A 70 6.34 2.74 1.86
N TRP A 71 7.04 3.37 0.91
CA TRP A 71 6.54 4.51 0.17
C TRP A 71 5.31 4.16 -0.67
N LEU A 72 5.35 3.05 -1.42
CA LEU A 72 4.23 2.62 -2.27
C LEU A 72 2.97 2.29 -1.45
N ILE A 73 3.14 1.64 -0.30
CA ILE A 73 2.06 1.37 0.65
C ILE A 73 1.43 2.70 1.11
N SER A 74 2.28 3.65 1.52
CA SER A 74 1.84 4.95 2.03
C SER A 74 1.17 5.82 0.95
N GLU A 75 1.66 5.75 -0.28
CA GLU A 75 1.06 6.40 -1.45
C GLU A 75 -0.37 5.89 -1.67
N ILE A 76 -0.57 4.57 -1.65
CA ILE A 76 -1.89 3.97 -1.81
C ILE A 76 -2.79 4.31 -0.63
N ASP A 77 -2.31 4.23 0.60
CA ASP A 77 -3.11 4.58 1.79
C ASP A 77 -3.57 6.05 1.76
N PHE A 78 -2.73 6.96 1.26
CA PHE A 78 -3.11 8.35 1.04
C PHE A 78 -4.19 8.48 -0.05
N LEU A 79 -4.03 7.80 -1.18
CA LEU A 79 -5.05 7.75 -2.24
C LEU A 79 -6.37 7.17 -1.75
N LEU A 80 -6.32 6.16 -0.90
CA LEU A 80 -7.51 5.56 -0.31
C LEU A 80 -8.17 6.52 0.67
N LYS A 81 -7.42 7.16 1.57
CA LYS A 81 -7.98 8.19 2.46
C LYS A 81 -8.69 9.27 1.65
N THR A 82 -8.04 9.81 0.62
CA THR A 82 -8.61 10.87 -0.23
C THR A 82 -9.84 10.42 -1.03
N ASN A 83 -9.91 9.17 -1.49
CA ASN A 83 -11.08 8.64 -2.19
C ASN A 83 -12.21 8.18 -1.26
N VAL A 84 -11.89 7.64 -0.08
CA VAL A 84 -12.86 7.16 0.94
C VAL A 84 -13.62 8.32 1.57
N PHE A 85 -13.15 9.57 1.49
CA PHE A 85 -14.00 10.73 1.84
C PHE A 85 -15.25 10.88 0.94
N LYS A 86 -15.43 10.01 -0.08
CA LYS A 86 -16.65 9.91 -0.89
C LYS A 86 -17.54 8.69 -0.58
N SER A 87 -17.11 7.73 0.25
CA SER A 87 -17.91 6.57 0.62
C SER A 87 -17.70 6.17 2.09
N ASP A 88 -18.77 5.81 2.81
CA ASP A 88 -18.73 5.45 4.24
C ASP A 88 -17.98 4.13 4.56
N GLN A 89 -17.19 3.59 3.63
CA GLN A 89 -16.49 2.32 3.78
C GLN A 89 -14.99 2.52 3.93
N LYS A 90 -14.48 2.39 5.15
CA LYS A 90 -13.04 2.25 5.39
C LYS A 90 -12.60 0.83 4.97
N PRO A 91 -11.58 0.69 4.11
CA PRO A 91 -11.01 -0.62 3.83
C PRO A 91 -10.39 -1.18 5.12
N HIS A 92 -10.62 -2.47 5.36
CA HIS A 92 -9.94 -3.22 6.41
C HIS A 92 -9.01 -4.22 5.72
N PHE A 93 -7.70 -4.03 5.84
CA PHE A 93 -6.70 -4.95 5.30
C PHE A 93 -6.27 -5.98 6.33
N ILE A 94 -5.77 -7.13 5.87
CA ILE A 94 -5.47 -8.29 6.73
C ILE A 94 -4.35 -8.00 7.73
N LEU A 95 -3.38 -7.17 7.33
CA LEU A 95 -2.17 -6.85 8.11
C LEU A 95 -2.13 -5.39 8.58
N ASP A 96 -3.30 -4.72 8.70
CA ASP A 96 -3.39 -3.36 9.25
C ASP A 96 -3.17 -3.29 10.77
#